data_AF-A0A6V7WDX2-F1
#
_entry.id   AF-A0A6V7WDX2-F1
#
_cell.length_a   1.000
_cell.length_b   1.000
_cell.length_c   1.000
_cell.angle_alpha   90.00
_cell.angle_beta   90.00
_cell.angle_gamma   90.00
#
_symmetry.space_group_name_H-M   'P 1'
#
loop_
_entity.id
_entity.type
_entity.pdbx_description
1 polymer ?
#
loop_
_entity_poly.entity_id
_entity_poly.type
_entity_poly.pdbx_seq_one_letter_code
_entity_poly.pdbx_strand_id
1 'polypeptide(L)'
;MMGLLAQINASMEQLKLLDYSGALNLGSLRLRTEFTVSIFYKSKSAGAKGVNSGKKKGEQEMQLLLFDGGILLCKERLQTTTQQGCKYFEHKFCIPKESLGFAASSRFSNQKFEIWDTDKNGNSASYCFAMHPLDEEVRALWIRKLSKSIALKQ
;
A
#
# COMPACT_ATOMS: atom_id res chain seq x y z
N MET A 1 -0.76 12.58 29.36
CA MET A 1 -0.19 13.14 28.11
C MET A 1 1.08 12.42 27.65
N MET A 2 1.97 11.97 28.56
CA MET A 2 3.20 11.22 28.23
C MET A 2 3.01 9.88 27.52
N GLY A 3 1.94 9.13 27.83
CA GLY A 3 1.69 7.82 27.21
C GLY A 3 1.45 7.89 25.70
N LEU A 4 0.79 8.95 25.24
CA LEU A 4 0.46 9.14 23.83
C LEU A 4 1.70 9.54 23.02
N LEU A 5 2.56 10.39 23.59
CA LEU A 5 3.85 10.75 22.97
C LEU A 5 4.81 9.56 22.90
N ALA A 6 4.88 8.75 23.96
CA ALA A 6 5.71 7.54 23.98
C ALA A 6 5.19 6.49 22.97
N GLN A 7 3.87 6.35 22.83
CA GLN A 7 3.26 5.46 21.85
C GLN A 7 3.49 5.94 20.41
N ILE A 8 3.41 7.25 20.16
CA ILE A 8 3.77 7.87 18.87
C ILE A 8 5.25 7.67 18.57
N ASN A 9 6.13 7.92 19.55
CA ASN A 9 7.56 7.78 19.38
C ASN A 9 7.98 6.32 19.14
N ALA A 10 7.40 5.36 19.88
CA ALA A 10 7.61 3.94 19.64
C ALA A 10 7.12 3.49 18.25
N SER A 11 5.99 4.03 17.79
CA SER A 11 5.46 3.75 16.44
C SER A 11 6.33 4.33 15.33
N MET A 12 6.91 5.53 15.55
CA MET A 12 7.83 6.17 14.61
C MET A 12 9.22 5.51 14.61
N GLU A 13 9.75 5.14 15.78
CA GLU A 13 11.02 4.41 15.90
C GLU A 13 10.96 2.98 15.34
N GLN A 14 9.77 2.35 15.34
CA GLN A 14 9.51 1.07 14.69
C GLN A 14 9.37 1.17 13.17
N LEU A 15 9.01 2.33 12.62
CA LEU A 15 8.90 2.57 11.19
C LEU A 15 10.17 3.22 10.63
N LYS A 16 11.32 2.58 10.86
CA LYS A 16 12.54 2.87 10.11
C LYS A 16 12.37 2.38 8.68
N LEU A 17 12.02 3.31 7.79
CA LEU A 17 11.96 3.06 6.35
C LEU A 17 13.37 3.19 5.77
N LEU A 18 13.94 2.08 5.29
CA LEU A 18 15.17 2.11 4.47
C LEU A 18 14.82 2.41 3.01
N ASP A 19 15.70 3.16 2.33
CA ASP A 19 15.65 3.49 0.90
C ASP A 19 14.42 4.30 0.42
N TYR A 20 13.72 4.98 1.32
CA TYR A 20 12.74 6.00 0.92
C TYR A 20 13.44 7.36 0.73
N SER A 21 13.75 7.72 -0.51
CA SER A 21 14.39 8.99 -0.86
C SER A 21 13.40 10.17 -0.99
N GLY A 22 12.10 9.91 -0.84
CA GLY A 22 11.09 10.96 -0.84
C GLY A 22 11.07 11.72 0.48
N ALA A 23 10.89 13.04 0.44
CA ALA A 23 10.39 13.74 1.61
C ALA A 23 9.06 13.08 2.01
N LEU A 24 8.90 12.73 3.29
CA LEU A 24 7.71 12.10 3.86
C LEU A 24 6.48 13.05 3.86
N ASN A 25 6.28 13.83 2.80
CA ASN A 25 5.14 14.72 2.58
C ASN A 25 3.84 13.93 2.26
N LEU A 26 3.79 12.66 2.64
CA LEU A 26 2.57 11.86 2.65
C LEU A 26 1.65 12.26 3.82
N GLY A 27 2.09 13.09 4.76
CA GLY A 27 1.27 13.53 5.89
C GLY A 27 1.11 12.45 6.95
N SER A 28 -0.02 12.43 7.68
CA SER A 28 -0.18 11.54 8.84
C SER A 28 -0.52 10.11 8.41
N LEU A 29 0.04 9.12 9.11
CA LEU A 29 -0.36 7.71 8.97
C LEU A 29 -1.77 7.52 9.54
N ARG A 30 -2.67 6.92 8.76
CA ARG A 30 -4.09 6.73 9.08
C ARG A 30 -4.49 5.28 9.30
N LEU A 31 -3.80 4.35 8.65
CA LEU A 31 -4.04 2.92 8.78
C LEU A 31 -2.78 2.14 8.38
N ARG A 32 -2.53 1.03 9.08
CA ARG A 32 -1.44 0.10 8.79
C ARG A 32 -1.96 -1.32 8.95
N THR A 33 -1.66 -2.19 8.00
CA THR A 33 -2.02 -3.62 8.07
C THR A 33 -1.04 -4.45 7.22
N GLU A 34 -0.77 -5.67 7.66
CA GLU A 34 -0.02 -6.65 6.89
C GLU A 34 -0.96 -7.40 5.93
N PHE A 35 -0.51 -7.60 4.70
CA PHE A 35 -1.24 -8.35 3.69
C PHE A 35 -0.32 -9.27 2.92
N THR A 36 -0.85 -10.43 2.54
CA THR A 36 -0.37 -11.12 1.35
C THR A 36 -0.81 -10.31 0.12
N VAL A 37 0.14 -9.89 -0.71
CA VAL A 37 -0.09 -9.01 -1.86
C VAL A 37 0.26 -9.72 -3.16
N SER A 38 -0.70 -9.81 -4.08
CA SER A 38 -0.43 -10.20 -5.48
C SER A 38 -0.10 -8.97 -6.32
N ILE A 39 1.05 -9.00 -7.01
CA ILE A 39 1.53 -7.88 -7.84
C ILE A 39 1.31 -8.19 -9.32
N PHE A 40 0.68 -7.27 -10.04
CA PHE A 40 0.43 -7.33 -11.47
C PHE A 40 1.03 -6.10 -12.17
N TYR A 41 1.66 -6.30 -13.32
CA TYR A 41 2.18 -5.23 -14.18
C TYR A 41 1.42 -5.18 -15.49
N LYS A 42 1.08 -4.00 -16.01
CA LYS A 42 0.45 -3.92 -17.34
C LYS A 42 1.48 -4.18 -18.45
N SER A 43 1.13 -4.97 -19.45
CA SER A 43 1.94 -5.12 -20.67
C SER A 43 1.76 -3.91 -21.58
N LYS A 44 2.87 -3.29 -22.05
CA LYS A 44 2.84 -2.16 -23.00
C LYS A 44 2.16 -2.48 -24.34
N SER A 45 1.96 -3.76 -24.68
CA SER A 45 1.37 -4.21 -25.95
C SER A 45 -0.15 -4.41 -25.92
N ALA A 46 -0.81 -4.26 -24.78
CA ALA A 46 -2.25 -4.45 -24.68
C ALA A 46 -3.00 -3.13 -24.94
N GLY A 47 -3.13 -2.76 -26.21
CA GLY A 47 -4.04 -1.70 -26.63
C GLY A 47 -5.45 -1.97 -26.13
N ALA A 48 -6.08 -0.94 -25.53
CA ALA A 48 -7.50 -0.84 -25.18
C ALA A 48 -8.20 -2.02 -24.45
N LYS A 49 -7.49 -3.06 -23.98
CA LYS A 49 -8.05 -4.20 -23.25
C LYS A 49 -7.71 -4.15 -21.77
N GLY A 50 -8.25 -3.13 -21.09
CA GLY A 50 -8.33 -3.04 -19.64
C GLY A 50 -6.98 -2.94 -18.91
N VAL A 51 -7.04 -2.50 -17.66
CA VAL A 51 -5.88 -2.41 -16.75
C VAL A 51 -5.30 -3.80 -16.38
N ASN A 52 -6.00 -4.89 -16.74
CA ASN A 52 -5.87 -6.20 -16.09
C ASN A 52 -5.35 -7.34 -16.99
N SER A 53 -4.63 -7.06 -18.08
CA SER A 53 -3.93 -8.08 -18.89
C SER A 53 -2.50 -8.35 -18.41
N GLY A 54 -2.20 -8.05 -17.14
CA GLY A 54 -0.85 -8.09 -16.59
C GLY A 54 -0.42 -9.47 -16.15
N LYS A 55 0.87 -9.83 -16.30
CA LYS A 55 1.35 -11.10 -15.74
C LYS A 55 1.54 -10.95 -14.23
N LYS A 56 1.12 -11.95 -13.46
CA LYS A 56 1.35 -12.04 -12.01
C LYS A 56 2.86 -12.18 -11.76
N LYS A 57 3.46 -11.22 -11.04
CA LYS A 57 4.88 -11.28 -10.67
C LYS A 57 5.13 -12.21 -9.47
N GLY A 58 4.13 -12.38 -8.61
CA GLY A 58 4.18 -13.26 -7.44
C GLY A 58 3.24 -12.78 -6.32
N GLU A 59 3.30 -13.48 -5.19
CA GLU A 59 2.67 -13.09 -3.91
C GLU A 59 3.75 -12.83 -2.87
N GLN A 60 3.56 -11.80 -2.04
CA GLN A 60 4.53 -11.39 -1.02
C GLN A 60 3.80 -10.80 0.19
N GLU A 61 4.30 -11.07 1.39
CA GLU A 61 3.89 -10.35 2.60
C GLU A 61 4.43 -8.93 2.57
N MET A 62 3.52 -7.96 2.69
CA MET A 62 3.83 -6.54 2.70
C MET A 62 3.00 -5.80 3.76
N GLN A 63 3.62 -4.80 4.37
CA GLN A 63 2.89 -3.79 5.13
C GLN A 63 2.31 -2.76 4.17
N LEU A 64 1.00 -2.57 4.23
CA LEU A 64 0.29 -1.49 3.57
C LEU A 64 0.08 -0.34 4.56
N LEU A 65 0.56 0.84 4.20
CA LEU A 65 0.52 2.04 5.04
C LEU A 65 -0.29 3.11 4.30
N LEU A 66 -1.44 3.48 4.86
CA LEU A 66 -2.28 4.56 4.33
C LEU A 66 -1.92 5.87 5.03
N PHE A 67 -1.47 6.85 4.26
CA PHE A 67 -1.22 8.21 4.70
C PHE A 67 -2.24 9.19 4.10
N ASP A 68 -2.23 10.44 4.56
CA ASP A 68 -3.07 11.50 4.00
C ASP A 68 -2.80 11.80 2.53
N GLY A 69 -1.54 11.67 2.11
CA GLY A 69 -1.02 11.99 0.78
C GLY A 69 -0.77 10.76 -0.09
N GLY A 70 -1.14 9.55 0.34
CA GLY A 70 -1.01 8.36 -0.50
C GLY A 70 -0.85 7.06 0.28
N ILE A 71 -0.37 6.04 -0.41
CA ILE A 71 -0.13 4.69 0.12
C ILE A 71 1.33 4.31 -0.07
N LEU A 72 1.89 3.65 0.94
CA LEU A 72 3.20 3.01 0.89
C LEU A 72 3.05 1.49 1.04
N LEU A 73 3.75 0.73 0.20
CA LEU A 73 3.95 -0.70 0.37
C LEU A 73 5.40 -0.95 0.78
N CYS A 74 5.56 -1.64 1.91
CA CYS A 74 6.86 -1.96 2.48
C CYS A 74 6.99 -3.45 2.75
N LYS A 75 8.21 -3.97 2.61
CA LYS A 75 8.55 -5.32 3.04
C LYS A 75 9.22 -5.28 4.40
N GLU A 76 8.70 -6.03 5.36
CA GLU A 76 9.36 -6.18 6.65
C GLU A 76 10.66 -6.98 6.48
N ARG A 77 11.72 -6.53 7.13
CA ARG A 77 13.03 -7.16 7.13
C ARG A 77 13.56 -7.24 8.54
N LEU A 78 14.35 -8.28 8.80
CA LEU A 78 15.10 -8.43 10.03
C LEU A 78 16.56 -8.08 9.76
N GLN A 79 17.13 -7.14 10.52
CA GLN A 79 18.55 -6.86 10.45
C GLN A 79 19.30 -7.90 11.28
N THR A 80 20.09 -8.74 10.62
CA THR A 80 20.80 -9.86 11.25
C THR A 80 22.18 -9.49 11.81
N THR A 81 22.60 -8.24 11.63
CA THR A 81 24.00 -7.81 11.83
C THR A 81 24.33 -7.36 13.27
N THR A 82 23.35 -7.23 14.17
CA THR A 82 23.58 -6.90 15.58
C THR A 82 22.81 -7.84 16.50
N GLN A 83 23.36 -8.09 17.69
CA GLN A 83 22.91 -9.10 18.66
C GLN A 83 21.46 -8.92 19.16
N GLN A 84 20.82 -7.78 18.85
CA GLN A 84 19.37 -7.57 18.92
C GLN A 84 18.83 -7.40 17.50
N GLY A 85 18.13 -8.39 16.96
CA GLY A 85 17.51 -8.31 15.65
C GLY A 85 16.48 -7.17 15.57
N CYS A 86 16.88 -6.03 15.03
CA CYS A 86 15.95 -4.92 14.79
C CYS A 86 15.13 -5.18 13.52
N LYS A 87 13.81 -5.05 13.63
CA LYS A 87 12.92 -5.07 12.46
C LYS A 87 12.96 -3.69 11.77
N TYR A 88 13.02 -3.70 10.45
CA TYR A 88 12.92 -2.49 9.62
C TYR A 88 12.00 -2.73 8.43
N PHE A 89 11.50 -1.64 7.84
CA PHE A 89 10.64 -1.69 6.68
C PHE A 89 11.41 -1.21 5.45
N GLU A 90 11.57 -2.08 4.47
CA GLU A 90 12.16 -1.74 3.19
C GLU A 90 11.06 -1.21 2.27
N HIS A 91 11.20 0.03 1.80
CA HIS A 91 10.26 0.61 0.85
C HIS A 91 10.26 -0.17 -0.48
N LYS A 92 9.07 -0.43 -1.04
CA LYS A 92 8.92 -1.10 -2.35
C LYS A 92 8.12 -0.30 -3.35
N PHE A 93 6.99 0.26 -2.93
CA PHE A 93 6.13 1.05 -3.81
C PHE A 93 5.52 2.22 -3.03
N CYS A 94 5.32 3.33 -3.73
CA CYS A 94 4.60 4.50 -3.25
C CYS A 94 3.55 4.87 -4.32
N ILE A 95 2.30 4.99 -3.91
CA ILE A 95 1.21 5.46 -4.78
C ILE A 95 0.71 6.78 -4.20
N PRO A 96 1.04 7.92 -4.82
CA PRO A 96 0.53 9.23 -4.41
C PRO A 96 -1.00 9.25 -4.40
N LYS A 97 -1.60 10.02 -3.50
CA LYS A 97 -3.06 10.13 -3.40
C LYS A 97 -3.66 10.51 -4.75
N GLU A 98 -3.02 11.40 -5.49
CA GLU A 98 -3.50 11.95 -6.76
C GLU A 98 -3.76 10.85 -7.79
N SER A 99 -2.84 9.88 -7.90
CA SER A 99 -2.90 8.76 -8.84
C SER A 99 -3.43 7.45 -8.24
N LEU A 100 -3.77 7.43 -6.95
CA LEU A 100 -4.32 6.25 -6.30
C LEU A 100 -5.74 5.95 -6.81
N GLY A 101 -5.89 4.77 -7.40
CA GLY A 101 -7.17 4.11 -7.68
C GLY A 101 -7.37 2.85 -6.82
N PHE A 102 -8.63 2.47 -6.59
CA PHE A 102 -8.96 1.24 -5.87
C PHE A 102 -10.29 0.62 -6.33
N ALA A 103 -10.45 -0.67 -6.08
CA ALA A 103 -11.70 -1.41 -6.24
C ALA A 103 -11.99 -2.24 -5.00
N ALA A 104 -13.23 -2.17 -4.51
CA ALA A 104 -13.69 -2.89 -3.32
C ALA A 104 -13.70 -4.41 -3.48
N SER A 105 -13.78 -4.89 -4.71
CA SER A 105 -13.70 -6.30 -5.08
C SER A 105 -12.68 -6.48 -6.19
N SER A 106 -11.86 -7.53 -6.08
CA SER A 106 -11.03 -7.99 -7.17
C SER A 106 -11.89 -8.70 -8.20
N ARG A 107 -11.49 -8.61 -9.48
CA ARG A 107 -12.13 -9.34 -10.57
C ARG A 107 -12.12 -10.87 -10.37
N PHE A 108 -11.14 -11.38 -9.61
CA PHE A 108 -10.97 -12.82 -9.37
C PHE A 108 -11.47 -13.27 -8.00
N SER A 109 -11.84 -12.34 -7.11
CA SER A 109 -12.35 -12.67 -5.77
C SER A 109 -13.00 -11.45 -5.13
N ASN A 110 -14.23 -11.62 -4.62
CA ASN A 110 -14.91 -10.64 -3.78
C ASN A 110 -14.30 -10.51 -2.37
N GLN A 111 -13.41 -11.42 -1.98
CA GLN A 111 -12.72 -11.38 -0.69
C GLN A 111 -11.48 -10.49 -0.71
N LYS A 112 -11.03 -10.07 -1.91
CA LYS A 112 -9.85 -9.24 -2.12
C LYS A 112 -10.27 -7.86 -2.60
N PHE A 113 -9.48 -6.85 -2.27
CA PHE A 113 -9.61 -5.52 -2.85
C PHE A 113 -8.36 -5.21 -3.67
N GLU A 114 -8.47 -4.29 -4.63
CA GLU A 114 -7.37 -3.92 -5.51
C GLU A 114 -7.02 -2.44 -5.31
N ILE A 115 -5.73 -2.13 -5.42
CA ILE A 115 -5.21 -0.75 -5.52
C ILE A 115 -4.26 -0.66 -6.71
N TRP A 116 -4.18 0.51 -7.33
CA TRP A 116 -3.29 0.74 -8.46
C TRP A 116 -2.88 2.19 -8.58
N ASP A 117 -1.78 2.41 -9.29
CA ASP A 117 -1.23 3.74 -9.59
C ASP A 117 -1.56 4.12 -11.04
N THR A 118 -2.47 5.07 -11.23
CA THR A 118 -2.86 5.58 -12.55
C THR A 118 -1.84 6.58 -13.09
N ASP A 119 -1.56 6.57 -14.39
CA ASP A 119 -0.80 7.66 -15.01
C ASP A 119 -1.53 9.01 -14.92
N LYS A 120 -0.80 10.09 -15.22
CA LYS A 120 -1.30 11.48 -15.18
C LYS A 120 -2.54 11.72 -16.04
N ASN A 121 -2.85 10.83 -16.99
CA ASN A 121 -3.99 10.95 -17.89
C ASN A 121 -5.17 10.06 -17.44
N GLY A 122 -5.07 9.36 -16.30
CA GLY A 122 -6.09 8.44 -15.80
C GLY A 122 -6.30 7.19 -16.67
N ASN A 123 -5.44 6.98 -17.68
CA ASN A 123 -5.71 6.06 -18.78
C ASN A 123 -5.01 4.71 -18.61
N SER A 124 -3.94 4.65 -17.82
CA SER A 124 -3.19 3.41 -17.65
C SER A 124 -2.59 3.27 -16.26
N ALA A 125 -2.81 2.14 -15.60
CA ALA A 125 -2.11 1.83 -14.36
C ALA A 125 -0.74 1.20 -14.64
N SER A 126 0.30 1.68 -13.96
CA SER A 126 1.66 1.13 -14.08
C SER A 126 1.80 -0.19 -13.30
N TYR A 127 1.21 -0.24 -12.11
CA TYR A 127 1.15 -1.42 -11.25
C TYR A 127 -0.25 -1.56 -10.66
N CYS A 128 -0.72 -2.80 -10.53
CA CYS A 128 -1.93 -3.15 -9.81
C CYS A 128 -1.59 -4.18 -8.73
N PHE A 129 -2.20 -4.03 -7.56
CA PHE A 129 -1.96 -4.85 -6.40
C PHE A 129 -3.28 -5.37 -5.86
N ALA A 130 -3.43 -6.69 -5.77
CA ALA A 130 -4.56 -7.30 -5.06
C ALA A 130 -4.14 -7.61 -3.63
N MET A 131 -4.85 -7.04 -2.67
CA MET A 131 -4.66 -7.25 -1.24
C MET A 131 -5.49 -8.44 -0.80
N HIS A 132 -4.92 -9.30 0.06
CA HIS A 132 -5.60 -10.47 0.62
C HIS A 132 -5.81 -10.23 2.12
N PRO A 133 -6.97 -9.67 2.53
CA PRO A 133 -7.29 -9.43 3.92
C PRO A 133 -7.41 -10.73 4.69
N LEU A 134 -7.07 -10.70 5.98
CA LEU A 134 -7.28 -11.82 6.89
C LEU A 134 -8.77 -12.16 7.04
N ASP A 135 -9.61 -11.13 7.12
CA ASP A 135 -11.06 -11.24 7.29
C ASP A 135 -11.83 -10.08 6.61
N GLU A 136 -13.16 -10.18 6.65
CA GLU A 136 -14.07 -9.17 6.11
C GLU A 136 -13.98 -7.83 6.84
N GLU A 137 -13.72 -7.82 8.15
CA GLU A 137 -13.67 -6.58 8.93
C GLU A 137 -12.48 -5.71 8.51
N VAL A 138 -11.31 -6.33 8.33
CA VAL A 138 -10.12 -5.69 7.78
C VAL A 138 -10.42 -5.17 6.38
N ARG A 139 -11.06 -5.98 5.52
CA ARG A 139 -11.41 -5.54 4.16
C ARG A 139 -12.33 -4.31 4.18
N ALA A 140 -13.42 -4.38 4.94
CA ALA A 140 -14.41 -3.31 5.04
C ALA A 140 -13.80 -2.03 5.62
N LEU A 141 -12.90 -2.15 6.61
CA LEU A 141 -12.18 -1.01 7.17
C LEU A 141 -11.32 -0.32 6.11
N TRP A 142 -10.56 -1.08 5.34
CA TRP A 142 -9.71 -0.54 4.28
C TRP A 142 -10.52 0.10 3.17
N ILE A 143 -11.57 -0.55 2.66
CA ILE A 143 -12.48 0.00 1.65
C ILE A 143 -13.06 1.33 2.13
N ARG A 144 -13.55 1.38 3.38
CA ARG A 144 -14.12 2.60 3.96
C ARG A 144 -13.09 3.73 4.05
N LYS A 145 -11.85 3.41 4.43
CA LYS A 145 -10.76 4.40 4.57
C LYS A 145 -10.27 4.89 3.20
N LEU A 146 -10.11 4.01 2.22
CA LEU A 146 -9.77 4.34 0.84
C LEU A 146 -10.85 5.22 0.19
N SER A 147 -12.12 4.85 0.36
CA SER A 147 -13.26 5.62 -0.15
C SER A 147 -13.25 7.04 0.42
N LYS A 148 -13.03 7.20 1.73
CA LYS A 148 -12.93 8.53 2.36
C LYS A 148 -11.73 9.32 1.85
N SER A 149 -10.56 8.68 1.71
CA SER A 149 -9.36 9.35 1.22
C SER A 149 -9.55 9.88 -0.21
N ILE A 150 -10.14 9.08 -1.09
CA ILE A 150 -10.34 9.44 -2.49
C ILE A 150 -11.52 10.40 -2.68
N ALA A 151 -12.58 10.32 -1.88
CA ALA A 151 -13.68 11.27 -1.93
C ALA A 151 -13.22 12.71 -1.60
N LEU A 152 -12.20 12.87 -0.75
CA LEU A 152 -11.55 14.15 -0.47
C LEU A 152 -10.67 14.67 -1.63
N LYS A 153 -10.79 14.13 -2.84
CA LYS A 153 -10.21 14.70 -4.07
C LYS A 153 -11.13 15.74 -4.73
N GLN A 154 -12.42 15.77 -4.37
CA GLN A 154 -13.40 16.75 -4.85
C GLN A 154 -13.42 17.99 -3.96
#